data_AF-A0A2D0STT0-F1
#
_entry.id   AF-A0A2D0STT0-F1
#
_cell.length_a   1.000
_cell.length_b   1.000
_cell.length_c   1.000
_cell.angle_alpha   90.00
_cell.angle_beta   90.00
_cell.angle_gamma   90.00
#
_symmetry.space_group_name_H-M   'P 1'
#
loop_
_entity.id
_entity.type
_entity.pdbx_description
1 polymer ?
#
loop_
_entity_poly.entity_id
_entity_poly.type
_entity_poly.pdbx_seq_one_letter_code
_entity_poly.pdbx_strand_id
1 'polypeptide(L)'
;MSGGNMTFVKDFFIVGFPGLHPNYYALVSAFMFLIYMCILIGNGIFLLLFATNRSLHKPMYFIYISLVMSDVLFSTCTLPKIIARYWFQDGTISFAACFFQMYLVHYFGTVNSYTLAVMAIDRYIAVCYPFRYHSIMSNRNILIMSIVVWIFAHSSIIMMVVRASPLPYCGANTIVQCYCDHVSVTRLACTDRTPYSFPAFVYAMVVLLGSLAIIVFSYSCIILAVLQISSAHGRLKVFSTCSSQLIIIALFFLPRCFNYLAANIGITFNADLQIAIIMLYSLLPPMINPLLYSLKTEEVKKIFIRKLKVNMATSGPPSEVNMTASELQRMHFDTNNCKTYWQIL
;
A
#
# COMPACT_ATOMS: atom_id res chain seq x y z
N MET A 1 -33.24 -38.07 -0.67
CA MET A 1 -32.12 -37.90 -1.62
C MET A 1 -32.72 -37.69 -2.99
N SER A 2 -32.80 -36.45 -3.47
CA SER A 2 -33.20 -36.15 -4.85
C SER A 2 -31.94 -35.70 -5.57
N GLY A 3 -31.49 -36.51 -6.54
CA GLY A 3 -30.28 -36.29 -7.32
C GLY A 3 -30.50 -35.16 -8.32
N GLY A 4 -30.27 -33.92 -7.91
CA GLY A 4 -30.11 -32.81 -8.84
C GLY A 4 -28.74 -32.90 -9.52
N ASN A 5 -28.70 -32.72 -10.84
CA ASN A 5 -27.46 -32.53 -11.59
C ASN A 5 -26.62 -31.42 -10.92
N MET A 6 -25.58 -31.80 -10.17
CA MET A 6 -24.63 -30.85 -9.59
C MET A 6 -23.71 -30.34 -10.70
N THR A 7 -24.16 -29.32 -11.43
CA THR A 7 -23.27 -28.54 -12.29
C THR A 7 -22.38 -27.67 -11.42
N PHE A 8 -21.09 -28.02 -11.32
CA PHE A 8 -20.11 -27.20 -10.64
C PHE A 8 -19.98 -25.83 -11.34
N VAL A 9 -19.98 -24.75 -10.55
CA VAL A 9 -19.79 -23.39 -11.05
C VAL A 9 -18.41 -23.27 -11.69
N LYS A 10 -18.38 -22.98 -12.98
CA LYS A 10 -17.14 -22.81 -13.75
C LYS A 10 -16.64 -21.38 -13.71
N ASP A 11 -17.58 -20.43 -13.70
CA ASP A 11 -17.30 -19.01 -13.87
C ASP A 11 -18.19 -18.16 -12.94
N PHE A 12 -17.63 -17.03 -12.52
CA PHE A 12 -18.34 -15.96 -11.82
C PHE A 12 -18.41 -14.71 -12.70
N PHE A 13 -19.37 -13.84 -12.41
CA PHE A 13 -19.51 -12.55 -13.08
C PHE A 13 -19.33 -11.42 -12.08
N ILE A 14 -18.30 -10.59 -12.29
CA ILE A 14 -18.02 -9.40 -11.47
C ILE A 14 -18.94 -8.27 -11.94
N VAL A 15 -19.78 -7.77 -11.03
CA VAL A 15 -20.75 -6.71 -11.33
C VAL A 15 -20.10 -5.33 -11.26
N GLY A 16 -19.20 -5.08 -10.31
CA GLY A 16 -18.76 -3.73 -9.96
C GLY A 16 -19.85 -2.96 -9.22
N PHE A 17 -20.06 -1.70 -9.57
CA PHE A 17 -21.14 -0.83 -9.10
C PHE A 17 -22.51 -1.21 -9.71
N PRO A 18 -23.42 -1.87 -8.98
CA PRO A 18 -24.72 -2.29 -9.52
C PRO A 18 -25.64 -1.13 -9.94
N GLY A 19 -25.56 0.03 -9.28
CA GLY A 19 -26.39 1.20 -9.59
C GLY A 19 -25.84 2.09 -10.70
N LEU A 20 -24.67 1.77 -11.26
CA LEU A 20 -24.01 2.60 -12.26
C LEU A 20 -24.70 2.45 -13.62
N HIS A 21 -25.21 3.57 -14.17
CA HIS A 21 -25.83 3.55 -15.49
C HIS A 21 -24.78 3.27 -16.59
N PRO A 22 -25.08 2.43 -17.61
CA PRO A 22 -24.11 2.04 -18.64
C PRO A 22 -23.39 3.19 -19.35
N ASN A 23 -24.06 4.33 -19.52
CA ASN A 23 -23.47 5.55 -20.10
C ASN A 23 -22.22 6.06 -19.34
N TYR A 24 -22.09 5.75 -18.06
CA TYR A 24 -20.95 6.16 -17.23
C TYR A 24 -19.86 5.09 -17.09
N TYR A 25 -20.04 3.89 -17.64
CA TYR A 25 -19.04 2.81 -17.57
C TYR A 25 -17.68 3.25 -18.13
N ALA A 26 -17.69 3.93 -19.27
CA ALA A 26 -16.46 4.43 -19.89
C ALA A 26 -15.74 5.46 -19.00
N LEU A 27 -16.48 6.38 -18.39
CA LEU A 27 -15.95 7.44 -17.53
C LEU A 27 -15.36 6.88 -16.23
N VAL A 28 -16.11 6.03 -15.52
CA VAL A 28 -15.64 5.41 -14.27
C VAL A 28 -14.40 4.55 -14.51
N SER A 29 -14.35 3.83 -15.63
CA SER A 29 -13.18 3.03 -16.00
C SER A 29 -11.98 3.87 -16.38
N ALA A 30 -12.18 4.99 -17.08
CA ALA A 30 -11.11 5.93 -17.35
C ALA A 30 -10.52 6.51 -16.05
N PHE A 31 -11.36 6.81 -15.06
CA PHE A 31 -10.92 7.24 -13.74
C PHE A 31 -10.14 6.13 -13.00
N MET A 32 -10.64 4.89 -12.98
CA MET A 32 -9.94 3.74 -12.41
C MET A 32 -8.60 3.46 -13.11
N PHE A 33 -8.55 3.60 -14.43
CA PHE A 33 -7.34 3.46 -15.21
C PHE A 33 -6.32 4.55 -14.89
N LEU A 34 -6.77 5.81 -14.72
CA LEU A 34 -5.90 6.89 -14.29
C LEU A 34 -5.31 6.60 -12.90
N ILE A 35 -6.13 6.14 -11.95
CA ILE A 35 -5.65 5.71 -10.63
C ILE A 35 -4.61 4.61 -10.77
N TYR A 36 -4.88 3.59 -11.59
CA TYR A 36 -3.96 2.48 -11.83
C TYR A 36 -2.60 3.00 -12.34
N MET A 37 -2.63 3.88 -13.34
CA MET A 37 -1.41 4.47 -13.91
C MET A 37 -0.66 5.34 -12.90
N CYS A 38 -1.36 6.15 -12.09
CA CYS A 38 -0.74 6.92 -11.02
C CYS A 38 -0.03 6.02 -10.00
N ILE A 39 -0.66 4.91 -9.61
CA ILE A 39 -0.06 3.93 -8.69
C ILE A 39 1.18 3.31 -9.34
N LEU A 40 1.09 2.80 -10.57
CA LEU A 40 2.21 2.18 -11.26
C LEU A 40 3.39 3.14 -11.46
N ILE A 41 3.12 4.35 -11.94
CA ILE A 41 4.15 5.35 -12.23
C ILE A 41 4.79 5.82 -10.93
N GLY A 42 3.99 6.22 -9.94
CA GLY A 42 4.51 6.74 -8.67
C GLY A 42 5.37 5.69 -7.94
N ASN A 43 4.83 4.48 -7.79
CA ASN A 43 5.54 3.40 -7.10
C ASN A 43 6.72 2.85 -7.93
N GLY A 44 6.59 2.81 -9.26
CA GLY A 44 7.66 2.42 -10.18
C GLY A 44 8.84 3.41 -10.17
N ILE A 45 8.58 4.71 -10.10
CA ILE A 45 9.62 5.73 -9.93
C ILE A 45 10.37 5.51 -8.61
N PHE A 46 9.67 5.22 -7.52
CA PHE A 46 10.30 4.93 -6.24
C PHE A 46 11.21 3.69 -6.32
N LEU A 47 10.74 2.59 -6.93
CA LEU A 47 11.55 1.38 -7.15
C LEU A 47 12.80 1.67 -7.98
N LEU A 48 12.66 2.42 -9.08
CA LEU A 48 13.78 2.82 -9.93
C LEU A 48 14.80 3.68 -9.17
N LEU A 49 14.33 4.62 -8.36
CA LEU A 49 15.20 5.46 -7.53
C LEU A 49 15.96 4.61 -6.51
N PHE A 50 15.27 3.72 -5.82
CA PHE A 50 15.89 2.80 -4.86
C PHE A 50 16.96 1.94 -5.52
N ALA A 51 16.65 1.30 -6.67
CA ALA A 51 17.59 0.45 -7.39
C ALA A 51 18.82 1.20 -7.93
N THR A 52 18.65 2.47 -8.33
CA THR A 52 19.75 3.26 -8.93
C THR A 52 20.61 4.02 -7.93
N ASN A 53 20.14 4.27 -6.71
CA ASN A 53 20.84 5.13 -5.74
C ASN A 53 21.16 4.36 -4.46
N ARG A 54 22.44 3.98 -4.28
CA ARG A 54 22.91 3.31 -3.07
C ARG A 54 22.69 4.10 -1.78
N SER A 55 22.58 5.43 -1.85
CA SER A 55 22.27 6.28 -0.69
C SER A 55 20.89 5.97 -0.08
N LEU A 56 19.98 5.37 -0.85
CA LEU A 56 18.65 4.97 -0.41
C LEU A 56 18.62 3.58 0.24
N HIS A 57 19.72 2.83 0.29
CA HIS A 57 19.77 1.52 0.95
C HIS A 57 19.88 1.63 2.48
N LYS A 58 18.99 2.45 3.06
CA LYS A 58 18.82 2.66 4.50
C LYS A 58 17.62 1.83 4.99
N PRO A 59 17.57 1.46 6.28
CA PRO A 59 16.59 0.51 6.81
C PRO A 59 15.14 0.90 6.47
N MET A 60 14.76 2.16 6.68
CA MET A 60 13.42 2.69 6.40
C MET A 60 12.93 2.44 4.97
N TYR A 61 13.81 2.50 3.96
CA TYR A 61 13.41 2.30 2.57
C TYR A 61 13.08 0.84 2.25
N PHE A 62 13.65 -0.14 2.95
CA PHE A 62 13.25 -1.54 2.79
C PHE A 62 11.80 -1.77 3.21
N ILE A 63 11.31 -1.04 4.22
CA ILE A 63 9.89 -1.06 4.60
C ILE A 63 9.02 -0.48 3.47
N TYR A 64 9.48 0.61 2.84
CA TYR A 64 8.77 1.22 1.71
C TYR A 64 8.74 0.32 0.48
N ILE A 65 9.82 -0.42 0.20
CA ILE A 65 9.83 -1.42 -0.88
C ILE A 65 8.77 -2.50 -0.63
N SER A 66 8.64 -3.00 0.62
CA SER A 66 7.58 -3.94 0.99
C SER A 66 6.19 -3.36 0.68
N LEU A 67 5.93 -2.10 1.08
CA LEU A 67 4.64 -1.45 0.86
C LEU A 67 4.36 -1.24 -0.63
N VAL A 68 5.34 -0.71 -1.36
CA VAL A 68 5.27 -0.44 -2.80
C VAL A 68 5.00 -1.71 -3.61
N MET A 69 5.70 -2.81 -3.31
CA MET A 69 5.49 -4.08 -3.99
C MET A 69 4.05 -4.57 -3.77
N SER A 70 3.57 -4.53 -2.53
CA SER A 70 2.22 -4.94 -2.16
C SER A 70 1.16 -4.05 -2.83
N ASP A 71 1.36 -2.74 -2.84
CA ASP A 71 0.48 -1.74 -3.44
C ASP A 71 0.32 -1.92 -4.96
N VAL A 72 1.44 -2.13 -5.67
CA VAL A 72 1.44 -2.38 -7.11
C VAL A 72 0.72 -3.70 -7.41
N LEU A 73 1.07 -4.77 -6.70
CA LEU A 73 0.49 -6.10 -6.95
C LEU A 73 -1.00 -6.16 -6.61
N PHE A 74 -1.44 -5.51 -5.52
CA PHE A 74 -2.85 -5.37 -5.17
C PHE A 74 -3.62 -4.61 -6.25
N SER A 75 -3.06 -3.50 -6.74
CA SER A 75 -3.72 -2.68 -7.75
C SER A 75 -3.80 -3.40 -9.09
N THR A 76 -2.73 -4.10 -9.49
CA THR A 76 -2.69 -4.92 -10.71
C THR A 76 -3.62 -6.12 -10.65
N CYS A 77 -3.87 -6.72 -9.48
CA CYS A 77 -4.82 -7.84 -9.40
C CYS A 77 -6.28 -7.39 -9.38
N THR A 78 -6.58 -6.14 -8.99
CA THR A 78 -7.97 -5.64 -8.85
C THR A 78 -8.43 -4.78 -10.01
N LEU A 79 -7.68 -3.71 -10.34
CA LEU A 79 -8.12 -2.68 -11.29
C LEU A 79 -8.30 -3.16 -12.74
N PRO A 80 -7.39 -3.95 -13.33
CA PRO A 80 -7.52 -4.36 -14.72
C PRO A 80 -8.82 -5.12 -15.01
N LYS A 81 -9.27 -5.98 -14.09
CA LYS A 81 -10.49 -6.78 -14.32
C LYS A 81 -11.75 -5.93 -14.32
N ILE A 82 -11.89 -4.99 -13.38
CA ILE A 82 -13.06 -4.10 -13.35
C ILE A 82 -13.05 -3.08 -14.49
N ILE A 83 -11.87 -2.63 -14.93
CA ILE A 83 -11.73 -1.78 -16.11
C ILE A 83 -12.18 -2.55 -17.37
N ALA A 84 -11.72 -3.80 -17.53
CA ALA A 84 -12.11 -4.65 -18.65
C ALA A 84 -13.63 -4.95 -18.66
N ARG A 85 -14.21 -5.16 -17.47
CA ARG A 85 -15.66 -5.32 -17.30
C ARG A 85 -16.45 -4.17 -17.90
N TYR A 86 -16.00 -2.93 -17.73
CA TYR A 86 -16.76 -1.76 -18.14
C TYR A 86 -16.44 -1.29 -19.57
N TRP A 87 -15.19 -1.39 -20.02
CA TRP A 87 -14.81 -1.03 -21.40
C TRP A 87 -15.16 -2.09 -22.43
N PHE A 88 -15.00 -3.37 -22.09
CA PHE A 88 -15.12 -4.48 -23.03
C PHE A 88 -16.26 -5.45 -22.69
N GLN A 89 -17.07 -5.14 -21.68
CA GLN A 89 -18.09 -6.04 -21.13
C GLN A 89 -17.53 -7.38 -20.63
N ASP A 90 -16.21 -7.46 -20.37
CA ASP A 90 -15.54 -8.66 -19.88
C ASP A 90 -15.64 -8.79 -18.35
N GLY A 91 -16.83 -9.09 -17.88
CA GLY A 91 -17.11 -9.32 -16.45
C GLY A 91 -16.85 -10.73 -15.95
N THR A 92 -16.71 -11.68 -16.86
CA THR A 92 -16.63 -13.10 -16.53
C THR A 92 -15.24 -13.46 -16.04
N ILE A 93 -15.13 -14.15 -14.92
CA ILE A 93 -13.88 -14.63 -14.35
C ILE A 93 -14.04 -16.11 -14.00
N SER A 94 -13.05 -16.93 -14.37
CA SER A 94 -13.10 -18.35 -14.02
C SER A 94 -13.04 -18.55 -12.52
N PHE A 95 -13.58 -19.68 -12.05
CA PHE A 95 -13.54 -20.06 -10.64
C PHE A 95 -12.12 -19.97 -10.07
N ALA A 96 -11.15 -20.59 -10.74
CA ALA A 96 -9.75 -20.58 -10.30
C ALA A 96 -9.16 -19.16 -10.28
N ALA A 97 -9.42 -18.35 -11.30
CA ALA A 97 -8.93 -16.97 -11.34
C ALA A 97 -9.55 -16.09 -10.24
N CYS A 98 -10.82 -16.30 -9.91
CA CYS A 98 -11.49 -15.58 -8.82
C CYS A 98 -10.90 -15.91 -7.46
N PHE A 99 -10.65 -17.19 -7.17
CA PHE A 99 -9.98 -17.60 -5.92
C PHE A 99 -8.53 -17.13 -5.85
N PHE A 100 -7.83 -17.12 -6.97
CA PHE A 100 -6.49 -16.55 -7.04
C PHE A 100 -6.49 -15.03 -6.81
N GLN A 101 -7.43 -14.29 -7.42
CA GLN A 101 -7.61 -12.87 -7.16
C GLN A 101 -7.94 -12.61 -5.69
N MET A 102 -8.86 -13.39 -5.10
CA MET A 102 -9.22 -13.33 -3.69
C MET A 102 -8.00 -13.55 -2.78
N TYR A 103 -7.19 -14.58 -3.07
CA TYR A 103 -5.93 -14.83 -2.35
C TYR A 103 -5.02 -13.58 -2.39
N LEU A 104 -4.76 -13.03 -3.56
CA LEU A 104 -3.86 -11.88 -3.72
C LEU A 104 -4.38 -10.64 -2.99
N VAL A 105 -5.67 -10.34 -3.11
CA VAL A 105 -6.31 -9.18 -2.47
C VAL A 105 -6.13 -9.23 -0.95
N HIS A 106 -6.44 -10.37 -0.32
CA HIS A 106 -6.33 -10.51 1.14
C HIS A 106 -4.88 -10.64 1.60
N TYR A 107 -4.01 -11.24 0.78
CA TYR A 107 -2.59 -11.35 1.06
C TYR A 107 -1.91 -9.98 1.11
N PHE A 108 -2.02 -9.18 0.05
CA PHE A 108 -1.43 -7.85 0.01
C PHE A 108 -2.11 -6.88 0.99
N GLY A 109 -3.42 -7.03 1.23
CA GLY A 109 -4.12 -6.28 2.27
C GLY A 109 -3.55 -6.55 3.68
N THR A 110 -3.20 -7.81 3.97
CA THR A 110 -2.55 -8.21 5.22
C THR A 110 -1.12 -7.67 5.30
N VAL A 111 -0.33 -7.85 4.24
CA VAL A 111 1.04 -7.31 4.15
C VAL A 111 1.06 -5.80 4.37
N ASN A 112 0.13 -5.05 3.79
CA ASN A 112 0.01 -3.60 3.98
C ASN A 112 -0.27 -3.25 5.45
N SER A 113 -1.20 -3.96 6.11
CA SER A 113 -1.55 -3.71 7.51
C SER A 113 -0.34 -3.89 8.43
N TYR A 114 0.39 -5.01 8.27
CA TYR A 114 1.59 -5.27 9.05
C TYR A 114 2.75 -4.35 8.70
N THR A 115 2.94 -4.04 7.41
CA THR A 115 4.00 -3.10 6.98
C THR A 115 3.78 -1.71 7.59
N LEU A 116 2.53 -1.23 7.67
CA LEU A 116 2.20 0.02 8.35
C LEU A 116 2.49 -0.03 9.86
N ALA A 117 2.26 -1.17 10.52
CA ALA A 117 2.66 -1.36 11.92
C ALA A 117 4.18 -1.33 12.10
N VAL A 118 4.94 -1.99 11.20
CA VAL A 118 6.42 -1.93 11.19
C VAL A 118 6.92 -0.50 10.96
N MET A 119 6.27 0.28 10.08
CA MET A 119 6.58 1.71 9.89
C MET A 119 6.38 2.52 11.17
N ALA A 120 5.34 2.23 11.96
CA ALA A 120 5.12 2.90 13.24
C ALA A 120 6.19 2.53 14.28
N ILE A 121 6.58 1.25 14.34
CA ILE A 121 7.67 0.77 15.22
C ILE A 121 9.01 1.43 14.84
N ASP A 122 9.32 1.53 13.54
CA ASP A 122 10.50 2.21 13.03
C ASP A 122 10.58 3.67 13.53
N ARG A 123 9.47 4.40 13.44
CA ARG A 123 9.40 5.77 13.95
C ARG A 123 9.50 5.85 15.46
N TYR A 124 8.84 4.93 16.17
CA TYR A 124 8.91 4.87 17.63
C TYR A 124 10.34 4.69 18.10
N ILE A 125 11.09 3.74 17.53
CA ILE A 125 12.48 3.50 17.92
C ILE A 125 13.36 4.70 17.54
N ALA A 126 13.13 5.31 16.36
CA ALA A 126 13.89 6.48 15.92
C ALA A 126 13.75 7.69 16.86
N VAL A 127 12.55 7.90 17.42
CA VAL A 127 12.26 9.06 18.30
C VAL A 127 12.56 8.75 19.76
N CYS A 128 12.09 7.61 20.28
CA CYS A 128 12.19 7.28 21.70
C CYS A 128 13.55 6.69 22.10
N TYR A 129 14.28 6.06 21.16
CA TYR A 129 15.57 5.42 21.43
C TYR A 129 16.64 5.73 20.37
N PRO A 130 16.96 7.01 20.12
CA PRO A 130 17.83 7.43 19.02
C PRO A 130 19.21 6.77 19.06
N PHE A 131 19.82 6.61 20.24
CA PHE A 131 21.15 5.99 20.40
C PHE A 131 21.17 4.49 20.09
N ARG A 132 20.03 3.80 20.21
CA ARG A 132 19.90 2.36 19.93
C ARG A 132 19.31 2.08 18.55
N TYR A 133 18.83 3.10 17.85
CA TYR A 133 18.13 2.96 16.57
C TYR A 133 18.95 2.16 15.55
N HIS A 134 20.23 2.48 15.33
CA HIS A 134 21.05 1.78 14.33
C HIS A 134 21.38 0.33 14.69
N SER A 135 21.36 -0.02 15.99
CA SER A 135 21.55 -1.40 16.45
C SER A 135 20.27 -2.22 16.28
N ILE A 136 19.12 -1.64 16.62
CA ILE A 136 17.82 -2.31 16.56
C ILE A 136 17.28 -2.34 15.12
N MET A 137 17.20 -1.19 14.45
CA MET A 137 16.74 -1.02 13.07
C MET A 137 17.91 -1.07 12.09
N SER A 138 18.63 -2.19 12.08
CA SER A 138 19.62 -2.48 11.05
C SER A 138 18.95 -2.98 9.75
N ASN A 139 19.65 -2.87 8.61
CA ASN A 139 19.15 -3.40 7.33
C ASN A 139 18.79 -4.90 7.42
N ARG A 140 19.59 -5.68 8.15
CA ARG A 140 19.34 -7.11 8.38
C ARG A 140 18.03 -7.33 9.15
N ASN A 141 17.83 -6.62 10.26
CA ASN A 141 16.66 -6.81 11.10
C ASN A 141 15.38 -6.39 10.36
N ILE A 142 15.40 -5.29 9.64
CA ILE A 142 14.24 -4.87 8.83
C ILE A 142 13.95 -5.87 7.72
N LEU A 143 14.97 -6.39 7.03
CA LEU A 143 14.75 -7.41 6.02
C LEU A 143 14.11 -8.67 6.61
N ILE A 144 14.58 -9.12 7.79
CA ILE A 144 13.99 -10.26 8.50
C ILE A 144 12.53 -9.95 8.88
N MET A 145 12.25 -8.77 9.45
CA MET A 145 10.90 -8.36 9.81
C MET A 145 9.97 -8.34 8.58
N SER A 146 10.44 -7.79 7.45
CA SER A 146 9.70 -7.80 6.19
C SER A 146 9.44 -9.23 5.73
N ILE A 147 10.44 -10.12 5.70
CA ILE A 147 10.24 -11.52 5.31
C ILE A 147 9.20 -12.21 6.22
N VAL A 148 9.28 -12.00 7.53
CA VAL A 148 8.31 -12.54 8.50
C VAL A 148 6.89 -12.05 8.21
N VAL A 149 6.72 -10.75 7.91
CA VAL A 149 5.43 -10.17 7.53
C VAL A 149 4.83 -10.89 6.32
N TRP A 150 5.64 -11.11 5.27
CA TRP A 150 5.18 -11.76 4.04
C TRP A 150 4.85 -13.25 4.27
N ILE A 151 5.70 -13.99 4.99
CA ILE A 151 5.44 -15.41 5.30
C ILE A 151 4.20 -15.57 6.16
N PHE A 152 4.05 -14.75 7.21
CA PHE A 152 2.91 -14.85 8.12
C PHE A 152 1.60 -14.53 7.38
N ALA A 153 1.58 -13.46 6.58
CA ALA A 153 0.44 -13.12 5.74
C ALA A 153 0.12 -14.23 4.72
N HIS A 154 1.11 -14.94 4.19
CA HIS A 154 0.87 -16.03 3.24
C HIS A 154 0.16 -17.19 3.94
N SER A 155 0.69 -17.61 5.10
CA SER A 155 0.19 -18.76 5.86
C SER A 155 -1.26 -18.64 6.31
N SER A 156 -1.69 -17.42 6.66
CA SER A 156 -3.06 -17.17 7.10
C SER A 156 -4.05 -17.12 5.94
N ILE A 157 -3.69 -16.49 4.83
CA ILE A 157 -4.59 -16.34 3.68
C ILE A 157 -4.70 -17.65 2.89
N ILE A 158 -3.63 -18.44 2.79
CA ILE A 158 -3.71 -19.75 2.12
C ILE A 158 -4.69 -20.67 2.85
N MET A 159 -4.70 -20.67 4.19
CA MET A 159 -5.67 -21.44 4.97
C MET A 159 -7.11 -21.00 4.68
N MET A 160 -7.35 -19.68 4.57
CA MET A 160 -8.67 -19.15 4.22
C MET A 160 -9.15 -19.65 2.85
N VAL A 161 -8.27 -19.63 1.84
CA VAL A 161 -8.57 -20.07 0.47
C VAL A 161 -8.83 -21.57 0.42
N VAL A 162 -7.98 -22.38 1.07
CA VAL A 162 -8.11 -23.85 1.14
C VAL A 162 -9.44 -24.26 1.78
N ARG A 163 -9.93 -23.48 2.75
CA ARG A 163 -11.23 -23.75 3.37
C ARG A 163 -12.41 -23.28 2.51
N ALA A 164 -12.26 -22.21 1.76
CA ALA A 164 -13.34 -21.65 0.95
C ALA A 164 -13.51 -22.35 -0.41
N SER A 165 -12.43 -22.75 -1.08
CA SER A 165 -12.49 -23.32 -2.44
C SER A 165 -13.30 -24.61 -2.61
N PRO A 166 -13.37 -25.56 -1.66
CA PRO A 166 -14.14 -26.79 -1.84
C PRO A 166 -15.64 -26.62 -1.52
N LEU A 167 -16.10 -25.41 -1.19
CA LEU A 167 -17.49 -25.17 -0.85
C LEU A 167 -18.42 -25.42 -2.05
N PRO A 168 -19.65 -25.93 -1.84
CA PRO A 168 -20.62 -26.08 -2.91
C PRO A 168 -21.19 -24.71 -3.27
N TYR A 169 -20.70 -24.11 -4.35
CA TYR A 169 -21.23 -22.88 -4.92
C TYR A 169 -22.44 -23.18 -5.81
N CYS A 170 -23.59 -22.60 -5.51
CA CYS A 170 -24.82 -22.77 -6.31
C CYS A 170 -25.69 -21.51 -6.40
N GLY A 171 -25.22 -20.38 -5.86
CA GLY A 171 -25.91 -19.08 -5.97
C GLY A 171 -25.90 -18.49 -7.38
N ALA A 172 -26.26 -17.22 -7.50
CA ALA A 172 -26.42 -16.52 -8.79
C ALA A 172 -25.13 -16.29 -9.61
N ASN A 173 -23.99 -16.89 -9.21
CA ASN A 173 -22.66 -16.71 -9.80
C ASN A 173 -22.22 -15.25 -10.00
N THR A 174 -22.87 -14.29 -9.33
CA THR A 174 -22.62 -12.86 -9.45
C THR A 174 -21.92 -12.32 -8.21
N ILE A 175 -20.83 -11.59 -8.42
CA ILE A 175 -20.04 -10.96 -7.37
C ILE A 175 -20.33 -9.47 -7.41
N VAL A 176 -21.09 -8.99 -6.43
CA VAL A 176 -21.42 -7.56 -6.26
C VAL A 176 -20.27 -6.84 -5.55
N GLN A 177 -19.16 -6.73 -6.27
CA GLN A 177 -17.93 -6.06 -5.86
C GLN A 177 -17.11 -5.74 -7.12
N CYS A 178 -16.09 -4.90 -7.02
CA CYS A 178 -15.14 -4.65 -8.13
C CYS A 178 -14.10 -5.77 -8.33
N TYR A 179 -14.00 -6.72 -7.40
CA TYR A 179 -13.06 -7.83 -7.43
C TYR A 179 -13.58 -8.98 -6.57
N CYS A 180 -12.99 -10.17 -6.71
CA CYS A 180 -13.31 -11.31 -5.85
C CYS A 180 -12.73 -11.13 -4.45
N ASP A 181 -13.60 -10.91 -3.46
CA ASP A 181 -13.26 -10.94 -2.04
C ASP A 181 -13.93 -12.12 -1.32
N HIS A 182 -13.36 -12.54 -0.18
CA HIS A 182 -13.84 -13.68 0.59
C HIS A 182 -15.33 -13.59 0.96
N VAL A 183 -15.82 -12.42 1.37
CA VAL A 183 -17.22 -12.28 1.78
C VAL A 183 -18.13 -12.39 0.56
N SER A 184 -17.83 -11.69 -0.54
CA SER A 184 -18.66 -11.75 -1.75
C SER A 184 -18.67 -13.14 -2.38
N VAL A 185 -17.53 -13.84 -2.39
CA VAL A 185 -17.44 -15.21 -2.92
C VAL A 185 -18.19 -16.19 -2.02
N THR A 186 -17.87 -16.24 -0.72
CA THR A 186 -18.49 -17.22 0.20
C THR A 186 -20.00 -17.04 0.37
N ARG A 187 -20.53 -15.83 0.16
CA ARG A 187 -21.98 -15.56 0.08
C ARG A 187 -22.71 -16.32 -1.04
N LEU A 188 -22.00 -16.86 -2.03
CA LEU A 188 -22.58 -17.67 -3.11
C LEU A 188 -22.61 -19.18 -2.78
N ALA A 189 -22.01 -19.60 -1.67
CA ALA A 189 -22.02 -21.00 -1.23
C ALA A 189 -23.40 -21.41 -0.71
N CYS A 190 -23.78 -22.66 -0.97
CA CYS A 190 -25.07 -23.27 -0.66
C CYS A 190 -25.01 -24.22 0.54
N THR A 191 -24.19 -23.85 1.51
CA THR A 191 -24.05 -24.53 2.80
C THR A 191 -24.05 -23.48 3.91
N ASP A 192 -24.11 -23.91 5.16
CA ASP A 192 -23.86 -23.01 6.28
C ASP A 192 -22.46 -22.39 6.17
N ARG A 193 -22.42 -21.06 6.13
CA ARG A 193 -21.22 -20.25 5.91
C ARG A 193 -20.55 -19.87 7.22
N THR A 194 -21.27 -19.98 8.34
CA THR A 194 -20.80 -19.63 9.68
C THR A 194 -19.40 -20.19 10.00
N PRO A 195 -19.08 -21.48 9.78
CA PRO A 195 -17.76 -22.03 10.08
C PRO A 195 -16.61 -21.47 9.22
N TYR A 196 -16.91 -20.75 8.13
CA TYR A 196 -15.94 -20.14 7.22
C TYR A 196 -15.86 -18.62 7.40
N SER A 197 -17.02 -17.96 7.52
CA SER A 197 -17.11 -16.51 7.72
C SER A 197 -16.62 -16.09 9.10
N PHE A 198 -16.89 -16.85 10.16
CA PHE A 198 -16.49 -16.47 11.52
C PHE A 198 -14.96 -16.49 11.71
N PRO A 199 -14.20 -17.55 11.34
CA PRO A 199 -12.75 -17.52 11.43
C PRO A 199 -12.10 -16.45 10.54
N ALA A 200 -12.64 -16.23 9.33
CA ALA A 200 -12.16 -15.17 8.45
C ALA A 200 -12.39 -13.77 9.05
N PHE A 201 -13.53 -13.56 9.71
CA PHE A 201 -13.83 -12.31 10.42
C PHE A 201 -12.89 -12.10 11.62
N VAL A 202 -12.71 -13.13 12.47
CA VAL A 202 -11.78 -13.07 13.61
C VAL A 202 -10.37 -12.75 13.12
N TYR A 203 -9.92 -13.43 12.07
CA TYR A 203 -8.62 -13.15 11.46
C TYR A 203 -8.52 -11.70 10.95
N ALA A 204 -9.51 -11.22 10.20
CA ALA A 204 -9.52 -9.84 9.70
C ALA A 204 -9.46 -8.82 10.86
N MET A 205 -10.15 -9.08 11.97
CA MET A 205 -10.12 -8.23 13.16
C MET A 205 -8.77 -8.29 13.88
N VAL A 206 -8.15 -9.46 13.99
CA VAL A 206 -6.80 -9.60 14.58
C VAL A 206 -5.77 -8.83 13.76
N VAL A 207 -5.82 -8.94 12.44
CA VAL A 207 -4.93 -8.18 11.54
C VAL A 207 -5.18 -6.68 11.69
N LEU A 208 -6.43 -6.24 11.59
CA LEU A 208 -6.81 -4.83 11.62
C LEU A 208 -6.52 -4.20 12.99
N LEU A 209 -7.13 -4.73 14.07
CA LEU A 209 -7.04 -4.17 15.41
C LEU A 209 -5.67 -4.42 16.04
N GLY A 210 -5.02 -5.55 15.76
CA GLY A 210 -3.66 -5.82 16.22
C GLY A 210 -2.66 -4.84 15.63
N SER A 211 -2.73 -4.60 14.31
CA SER A 211 -1.86 -3.60 13.67
C SER A 211 -2.17 -2.19 14.18
N LEU A 212 -3.44 -1.85 14.34
CA LEU A 212 -3.86 -0.56 14.87
C LEU A 212 -3.40 -0.34 16.32
N ALA A 213 -3.46 -1.36 17.17
CA ALA A 213 -3.00 -1.28 18.55
C ALA A 213 -1.49 -0.99 18.62
N ILE A 214 -0.67 -1.66 17.79
CA ILE A 214 0.76 -1.39 17.68
C ILE A 214 1.02 0.05 17.24
N ILE A 215 0.27 0.53 16.25
CA ILE A 215 0.37 1.89 15.72
C ILE A 215 0.00 2.91 16.81
N VAL A 216 -1.15 2.76 17.45
CA VAL A 216 -1.62 3.66 18.51
C VAL A 216 -0.62 3.71 19.64
N PHE A 217 -0.18 2.54 20.15
CA PHE A 217 0.85 2.47 21.18
C PHE A 217 2.13 3.22 20.79
N SER A 218 2.65 2.94 19.59
CA SER A 218 3.86 3.58 19.07
C SER A 218 3.73 5.10 19.03
N TYR A 219 2.63 5.62 18.49
CA TYR A 219 2.40 7.06 18.38
C TYR A 219 2.06 7.72 19.71
N SER A 220 1.38 7.05 20.64
CA SER A 220 1.18 7.53 22.00
C SER A 220 2.53 7.74 22.70
N CYS A 221 3.44 6.77 22.61
CA CYS A 221 4.78 6.93 23.17
C CYS A 221 5.58 8.05 22.48
N ILE A 222 5.49 8.18 21.16
CA ILE A 222 6.11 9.29 20.42
C ILE A 222 5.59 10.64 20.92
N ILE A 223 4.27 10.79 21.08
CA ILE A 223 3.66 12.02 21.58
C ILE A 223 4.17 12.35 22.98
N LEU A 224 4.19 11.35 23.88
CA LEU A 224 4.73 11.54 25.24
C LEU A 224 6.19 11.99 25.22
N ALA A 225 7.03 11.36 24.39
CA ALA A 225 8.43 11.76 24.23
C ALA A 225 8.57 13.19 23.68
N VAL A 226 7.73 13.58 22.72
CA VAL A 226 7.73 14.94 22.14
C VAL A 226 7.32 15.99 23.16
N LEU A 227 6.36 15.70 24.02
CA LEU A 227 5.92 16.61 25.10
C LEU A 227 7.05 16.91 26.09
N GLN A 228 7.98 15.97 26.29
CA GLN A 228 9.16 16.14 27.15
C GLN A 228 10.25 17.01 26.52
N ILE A 229 10.24 17.22 25.20
CA ILE A 229 11.22 18.10 24.53
C ILE A 229 10.93 19.55 24.93
N SER A 230 11.92 20.26 25.47
CA SER A 230 11.79 21.67 25.89
C SER A 230 11.77 22.65 24.71
N SER A 231 12.45 22.32 23.61
CA SER A 231 12.56 23.17 22.42
C SER A 231 11.34 23.05 21.48
N ALA A 232 10.67 24.17 21.21
CA ALA A 232 9.58 24.25 20.23
C ALA A 232 10.02 23.83 18.82
N HIS A 233 11.26 24.17 18.44
CA HIS A 233 11.84 23.74 17.15
C HIS A 233 12.03 22.22 17.09
N GLY A 234 12.48 21.61 18.19
CA GLY A 234 12.58 20.15 18.32
C GLY A 234 11.23 19.45 18.16
N ARG A 235 10.17 19.97 18.79
CA ARG A 235 8.80 19.45 18.66
C ARG A 235 8.30 19.53 17.21
N LEU A 236 8.43 20.70 16.58
CA LEU A 236 7.96 20.93 15.21
C LEU A 236 8.65 20.00 14.20
N LYS A 237 9.96 19.75 14.38
CA LYS A 237 10.73 18.82 13.55
C LYS A 237 10.19 17.39 13.62
N VAL A 238 9.85 16.90 14.82
CA VAL A 238 9.28 15.55 15.00
C VAL A 238 7.89 15.45 14.40
N PHE A 239 7.01 16.42 14.64
CA PHE A 239 5.66 16.44 14.05
C PHE A 239 5.68 16.47 12.52
N SER A 240 6.54 17.32 11.93
CA SER A 240 6.74 17.37 10.48
C SER A 240 7.25 16.03 9.93
N THR A 241 8.10 15.33 10.70
CA THR A 241 8.61 14.00 10.32
C THR A 241 7.57 12.89 10.50
N CYS A 242 6.54 13.04 11.32
CA CYS A 242 5.53 12.00 11.56
C CYS A 242 4.24 12.18 10.75
N SER A 243 3.93 13.42 10.37
CA SER A 243 2.67 13.81 9.73
C SER A 243 2.33 12.96 8.50
N SER A 244 3.29 12.76 7.59
CA SER A 244 3.00 12.00 6.37
C SER A 244 2.65 10.54 6.63
N GLN A 245 3.29 9.89 7.62
CA GLN A 245 2.99 8.51 7.95
C GLN A 245 1.63 8.40 8.64
N LEU A 246 1.29 9.35 9.50
CA LEU A 246 -0.03 9.45 10.11
C LEU A 246 -1.12 9.65 9.06
N ILE A 247 -0.88 10.42 8.00
CA ILE A 247 -1.83 10.56 6.88
C ILE A 247 -2.08 9.21 6.21
N ILE A 248 -1.05 8.45 5.85
CA ILE A 248 -1.21 7.13 5.20
C ILE A 248 -1.98 6.17 6.13
N ILE A 249 -1.57 6.12 7.39
CA ILE A 249 -2.20 5.28 8.41
C ILE A 249 -3.68 5.64 8.57
N ALA A 250 -4.01 6.93 8.65
CA ALA A 250 -5.38 7.41 8.78
C ALA A 250 -6.22 7.04 7.56
N LEU A 251 -5.70 7.26 6.35
CA LEU A 251 -6.39 6.91 5.10
C LEU A 251 -6.63 5.41 4.95
N PHE A 252 -5.73 4.59 5.48
CA PHE A 252 -5.85 3.13 5.43
C PHE A 252 -6.81 2.59 6.51
N PHE A 253 -6.64 2.98 7.77
CA PHE A 253 -7.35 2.38 8.90
C PHE A 253 -8.70 3.03 9.19
N LEU A 254 -8.84 4.36 9.13
CA LEU A 254 -10.10 5.02 9.54
C LEU A 254 -11.32 4.55 8.73
N PRO A 255 -11.29 4.53 7.37
CA PRO A 255 -12.46 4.12 6.61
C PRO A 255 -12.74 2.61 6.75
N ARG A 256 -11.69 1.79 6.94
CA ARG A 256 -11.84 0.35 7.19
C ARG A 256 -12.55 0.10 8.52
N CYS A 257 -12.06 0.70 9.60
CA CYS A 257 -12.68 0.60 10.92
C CYS A 257 -14.13 1.10 10.89
N PHE A 258 -14.38 2.22 10.21
CA PHE A 258 -15.74 2.73 10.04
C PHE A 258 -16.64 1.73 9.31
N ASN A 259 -16.18 1.16 8.18
CA ASN A 259 -16.97 0.18 7.43
C ASN A 259 -17.29 -1.07 8.27
N TYR A 260 -16.34 -1.57 9.06
CA TYR A 260 -16.58 -2.69 9.97
C TYR A 260 -17.53 -2.32 11.12
N LEU A 261 -17.35 -1.15 11.74
CA LEU A 261 -18.20 -0.71 12.84
C LEU A 261 -19.63 -0.46 12.38
N ALA A 262 -19.81 0.25 11.27
CA ALA A 262 -21.11 0.55 10.66
C ALA A 262 -21.93 -0.73 10.44
N ALA A 263 -21.31 -1.78 9.90
CA ALA A 263 -21.96 -3.07 9.69
C ALA A 263 -22.41 -3.75 11.01
N ASN A 264 -21.67 -3.56 12.12
CA ASN A 264 -22.01 -4.13 13.42
C ASN A 264 -23.08 -3.33 14.18
N ILE A 265 -23.17 -2.01 13.97
CA ILE A 265 -24.19 -1.14 14.60
C ILE A 265 -25.49 -1.04 13.78
N GLY A 266 -25.64 -1.87 12.74
CA GLY A 266 -26.84 -1.95 11.91
C GLY A 266 -26.99 -0.82 10.88
N ILE A 267 -25.93 -0.04 10.61
CA ILE A 267 -25.96 0.95 9.52
C ILE A 267 -25.71 0.21 8.21
N THR A 268 -26.75 0.14 7.37
CA THR A 268 -26.66 -0.44 6.03
C THR A 268 -26.47 0.65 4.99
N PHE A 269 -25.34 0.61 4.29
CA PHE A 269 -25.13 1.43 3.09
C PHE A 269 -25.73 0.72 1.86
N ASN A 270 -26.05 1.49 0.82
CA ASN A 270 -26.29 0.88 -0.48
C ASN A 270 -24.99 0.23 -1.00
N ALA A 271 -25.13 -0.75 -1.90
CA ALA A 271 -23.99 -1.52 -2.40
C ALA A 271 -22.94 -0.62 -3.07
N ASP A 272 -23.38 0.36 -3.86
CA ASP A 272 -22.46 1.27 -4.57
C ASP A 272 -21.60 2.10 -3.62
N LEU A 273 -22.18 2.68 -2.56
CA LEU A 273 -21.42 3.45 -1.58
C LEU A 273 -20.46 2.57 -0.80
N GLN A 274 -20.87 1.36 -0.43
CA GLN A 274 -19.99 0.41 0.25
C GLN A 274 -18.79 0.05 -0.63
N ILE A 275 -19.02 -0.25 -1.91
CA ILE A 275 -17.96 -0.53 -2.90
C ILE A 275 -17.06 0.70 -3.07
N ALA A 276 -17.63 1.91 -3.15
CA ALA A 276 -16.85 3.14 -3.27
C ALA A 276 -15.92 3.36 -2.07
N ILE A 277 -16.42 3.15 -0.84
CA ILE A 277 -15.61 3.25 0.39
C ILE A 277 -14.49 2.20 0.37
N ILE A 278 -14.80 0.96 -0.03
CA ILE A 278 -13.83 -0.13 -0.14
C ILE A 278 -12.71 0.21 -1.13
N MET A 279 -13.09 0.70 -2.32
CA MET A 279 -12.13 1.12 -3.35
C MET A 279 -11.31 2.32 -2.87
N LEU A 280 -11.93 3.29 -2.20
CA LEU A 280 -11.26 4.47 -1.68
C LEU A 280 -10.14 4.11 -0.70
N TYR A 281 -10.43 3.36 0.38
CA TYR A 281 -9.39 3.03 1.36
C TYR A 281 -8.36 2.02 0.84
N SER A 282 -8.64 1.33 -0.26
CA SER A 282 -7.73 0.36 -0.86
C SER A 282 -6.79 1.00 -1.87
N LEU A 283 -7.24 2.03 -2.58
CA LEU A 283 -6.49 2.64 -3.70
C LEU A 283 -5.97 4.05 -3.40
N LEU A 284 -6.55 4.75 -2.44
CA LEU A 284 -6.08 6.08 -2.07
C LEU A 284 -4.71 6.05 -1.37
N PRO A 285 -4.44 5.16 -0.39
CA PRO A 285 -3.10 5.03 0.18
C PRO A 285 -1.99 4.76 -0.86
N PRO A 286 -2.09 3.74 -1.74
CA PRO A 286 -1.02 3.46 -2.72
C PRO A 286 -0.79 4.58 -3.74
N MET A 287 -1.80 5.41 -4.00
CA MET A 287 -1.66 6.59 -4.86
C MET A 287 -0.90 7.72 -4.17
N ILE A 288 -1.05 7.86 -2.85
CA ILE A 288 -0.42 8.94 -2.05
C ILE A 288 0.97 8.53 -1.55
N ASN A 289 1.21 7.24 -1.29
CA ASN A 289 2.49 6.71 -0.77
C ASN A 289 3.73 7.25 -1.51
N PRO A 290 3.80 7.22 -2.87
CA PRO A 290 4.94 7.75 -3.63
C PRO A 290 5.21 9.25 -3.42
N LEU A 291 4.16 10.06 -3.30
CA LEU A 291 4.28 11.50 -3.04
C LEU A 291 4.93 11.73 -1.68
N LEU A 292 4.55 10.94 -0.68
CA LEU A 292 5.08 11.08 0.66
C LEU A 292 6.52 10.61 0.79
N TYR A 293 6.96 9.61 0.02
CA TYR A 293 8.36 9.18 -0.03
C TYR A 293 9.26 10.18 -0.75
N SER A 294 8.77 10.73 -1.87
CA SER A 294 9.51 11.68 -2.70
C SER A 294 9.60 13.07 -2.08
N LEU A 295 8.55 13.53 -1.40
CA LEU A 295 8.50 14.86 -0.76
C LEU A 295 9.19 14.93 0.61
N LYS A 296 9.37 13.80 1.31
CA LYS A 296 10.03 13.81 2.63
C LYS A 296 11.54 13.87 2.58
N THR A 297 12.15 13.32 1.55
CA THR A 297 13.59 13.13 1.58
C THR A 297 14.24 14.18 0.70
N GLU A 298 14.95 15.13 1.32
CA GLU A 298 15.79 16.08 0.58
C GLU A 298 16.77 15.37 -0.37
N GLU A 299 17.22 14.15 -0.03
CA GLU A 299 18.00 13.31 -0.94
C GLU A 299 17.19 12.86 -2.16
N VAL A 300 15.95 12.41 -1.99
CA VAL A 300 15.08 12.00 -3.11
C VAL A 300 14.67 13.21 -3.97
N LYS A 301 14.34 14.35 -3.35
CA LYS A 301 14.10 15.61 -4.09
C LYS A 301 15.34 16.04 -4.88
N LYS A 302 16.53 16.04 -4.27
CA LYS A 302 17.78 16.40 -4.94
C LYS A 302 18.10 15.46 -6.09
N ILE A 303 17.91 14.15 -5.91
CA ILE A 303 18.09 13.15 -6.97
C ILE A 303 17.06 13.34 -8.08
N PHE A 304 15.79 13.56 -7.74
CA PHE A 304 14.71 13.78 -8.70
C PHE A 304 14.94 15.05 -9.52
N ILE A 305 15.27 16.17 -8.87
CA ILE A 305 15.64 17.44 -9.52
C ILE A 305 16.89 17.26 -10.39
N ARG A 306 17.90 16.53 -9.90
CA ARG A 306 19.13 16.28 -10.68
C ARG A 306 18.84 15.45 -11.93
N LYS A 307 18.04 14.39 -11.83
CA LYS A 307 17.67 13.56 -13.00
C LYS A 307 16.79 14.33 -13.98
N LEU A 308 15.83 15.13 -13.51
CA LEU A 308 15.03 16.00 -14.38
C LEU A 308 15.88 17.05 -15.10
N LYS A 309 16.84 17.68 -14.40
CA LYS A 309 17.78 18.64 -15.00
C LYS A 309 18.71 17.99 -16.03
N VAL A 310 19.20 16.79 -15.77
CA VAL A 310 20.04 16.04 -16.72
C VAL A 310 19.23 15.66 -17.96
N ASN A 311 17.99 15.19 -17.80
CA ASN A 311 17.13 14.84 -18.95
C ASN A 311 16.76 16.06 -19.81
N MET A 312 16.63 17.25 -19.22
CA MET A 312 16.44 18.51 -19.96
C MET A 312 17.73 19.01 -20.63
N ALA A 313 18.90 18.73 -20.06
CA ALA A 313 20.19 19.09 -20.66
C ALA A 313 20.59 18.15 -21.81
N THR A 314 20.15 16.88 -21.78
CA THR A 314 20.39 15.90 -22.85
C THR A 314 19.41 16.01 -24.03
N SER A 315 18.42 16.90 -23.97
CA SER A 315 17.47 17.19 -25.06
C SER A 315 17.79 18.48 -25.85
N GLY A 316 18.96 19.08 -25.64
CA GLY A 316 19.48 20.15 -26.49
C GLY A 316 20.24 19.60 -27.70
N PRO A 317 20.25 20.28 -28.87
CA PRO A 317 20.96 19.80 -30.06
C PRO A 317 22.48 19.74 -29.82
N PRO A 318 23.23 18.92 -30.59
CA PRO A 318 24.64 18.64 -30.31
C PRO A 318 25.51 19.90 -30.40
N SER A 319 26.41 20.02 -29.43
CA SER A 319 27.39 21.07 -29.26
C SER A 319 28.45 21.13 -30.36
N GLU A 320 28.70 22.32 -30.91
CA GLU A 320 29.99 22.74 -31.46
C GLU A 320 30.42 24.02 -30.73
N VAL A 321 31.30 23.92 -29.74
CA VAL A 321 32.29 24.96 -29.45
C VAL A 321 33.53 24.29 -28.84
N ASN A 322 34.63 24.37 -29.59
CA ASN A 322 36.00 24.05 -29.16
C ASN A 322 36.38 24.89 -27.94
N MET A 323 36.98 24.27 -26.91
CA MET A 323 37.60 25.01 -25.82
C MET A 323 39.07 24.59 -25.66
N THR A 324 39.94 25.55 -25.96
CA THR A 324 41.40 25.48 -25.89
C THR A 324 41.91 25.39 -24.45
N ALA A 325 43.09 24.78 -24.29
CA ALA A 325 43.75 24.39 -23.05
C ALA A 325 44.25 25.55 -22.14
N SER A 326 43.53 26.67 -22.04
CA SER A 326 44.00 27.89 -21.35
C SER A 326 43.18 28.32 -20.12
N GLU A 327 42.15 27.58 -19.70
CA GLU A 327 41.32 27.96 -18.53
C GLU A 327 41.44 27.02 -17.31
N LEU A 328 42.23 25.95 -17.43
CA LEU A 328 42.41 24.94 -16.36
C LEU A 328 43.32 25.36 -15.20
N GLN A 329 43.72 26.64 -15.12
CA GLN A 329 44.78 27.08 -14.21
C GLN A 329 44.38 28.21 -13.25
N ARG A 330 43.08 28.37 -12.93
CA ARG A 330 42.65 29.48 -12.04
C ARG A 330 41.67 29.15 -10.90
N MET A 331 41.57 27.91 -10.42
CA MET A 331 40.85 27.64 -9.15
C MET A 331 41.53 26.57 -8.28
N HIS A 332 42.84 26.75 -8.06
CA HIS A 332 43.56 26.15 -6.94
C HIS A 332 43.62 27.19 -5.82
N PHE A 333 42.61 27.24 -4.93
CA PHE A 333 42.73 27.88 -3.62
C PHE A 333 41.68 27.33 -2.63
N ASP A 334 42.17 26.96 -1.44
CA ASP A 334 41.50 26.62 -0.19
C ASP A 334 40.81 25.26 0.01
N THR A 335 41.67 24.25 0.18
CA THR A 335 41.54 23.24 1.24
C THR A 335 41.75 23.85 2.63
N ASN A 336 40.72 23.85 3.48
CA ASN A 336 40.75 23.55 4.94
C ASN A 336 39.65 24.28 5.73
N ASN A 337 38.47 23.67 5.88
CA ASN A 337 37.68 23.76 7.12
C ASN A 337 36.50 22.78 7.10
N CYS A 338 36.76 21.53 7.50
CA CYS A 338 35.71 20.54 7.76
C CYS A 338 35.99 19.81 9.08
N LYS A 339 36.01 20.58 10.16
CA LYS A 339 35.83 20.10 11.54
C LYS A 339 35.10 21.23 12.26
N THR A 340 33.83 21.00 12.60
CA THR A 340 33.07 21.49 13.76
C THR A 340 31.59 21.50 13.41
N TYR A 341 30.93 20.35 13.49
CA TYR A 341 29.45 20.27 13.51
C TYR A 341 29.02 18.97 14.20
N TRP A 342 29.34 18.84 15.50
CA TRP A 342 28.81 17.78 16.38
C TRP A 342 28.82 18.16 17.87
N GLN A 343 28.55 19.42 18.21
CA GLN A 343 28.14 19.78 19.56
C GLN A 343 27.10 20.90 19.50
N ILE A 344 26.02 20.68 20.24
CA ILE A 344 24.91 21.60 20.58
C ILE A 344 23.64 21.37 19.74
N LEU A 345 22.60 20.90 20.45
CA LEU A 345 21.22 20.53 20.09
C LEU A 345 21.02 19.08 19.64
#